data_AF-A0A7C2J5F5-F1
#
_entry.id   AF-A0A7C2J5F5-F1
#
_cell.length_a   1.000
_cell.length_b   1.000
_cell.length_c   1.000
_cell.angle_alpha   90.00
_cell.angle_beta   90.00
_cell.angle_gamma   90.00
#
_symmetry.space_group_name_H-M   'P 1'
#
loop_
_entity.id
_entity.type
_entity.pdbx_description
1 polymer ?
#
loop_
_entity_poly.entity_id
_entity_poly.type
_entity_poly.pdbx_seq_one_letter_code
_entity_poly.pdbx_strand_id
1 'polypeptide(L)'
;MDTERQDTPVAQGGEVKVPDSLRRELEDEIRQAVEEELKEELSHELRERVVARLKAELVDEIQTRIARVKAELTAEILARAVPTPTMPVPAVREFERFGWNFRTQHMILLVSCLILILTGLPLKFHEARLSQLFFDLVGGVQMSTLIHRIGAVGLIAVGAYHLLYLAAFREGRRDFWELLPRSKDVTDLFQMLRYFLGKTDEKPRFGRFSYVEKFDYWAVYWGMVIMIGSGLILWFLETSLQYLPKFAADIAREAHSDEGLLATLAIIIWHFYNVHLNPEHFPMTWTMFTGKISEEEMRRHHPLEYEELVATRVIPPGVSAGIPALAQATAPVAADSPPPPSAGKEMPGAPERASP
;
A
#
# COMPACT_ATOMS: atom_id res chain seq x y z
N MET A 1 -12.46 -80.98 -70.40
CA MET A 1 -12.28 -80.77 -68.95
C MET A 1 -13.32 -79.77 -68.53
N ASP A 2 -14.33 -80.32 -67.88
CA ASP A 2 -15.59 -79.71 -67.50
C ASP A 2 -15.43 -78.58 -66.50
N THR A 3 -16.30 -77.59 -66.58
CA THR A 3 -16.85 -76.96 -65.37
C THR A 3 -18.21 -76.36 -65.68
N GLU A 4 -19.13 -76.64 -64.78
CA GLU A 4 -20.58 -76.43 -64.82
C GLU A 4 -21.01 -75.00 -65.13
N ARG A 5 -22.16 -74.86 -65.79
CA ARG A 5 -22.99 -73.66 -65.68
C ARG A 5 -24.45 -74.08 -65.50
N GLN A 6 -24.90 -74.05 -64.26
CA GLN A 6 -26.29 -74.29 -63.86
C GLN A 6 -27.17 -73.09 -64.26
N ASP A 7 -28.42 -73.41 -64.60
CA ASP A 7 -29.53 -72.50 -64.88
C ASP A 7 -29.84 -71.52 -63.74
N THR A 8 -30.26 -70.30 -64.09
CA THR A 8 -31.27 -69.55 -63.31
C THR A 8 -31.91 -68.49 -64.22
N PRO A 9 -33.25 -68.33 -64.20
CA PRO A 9 -33.97 -67.48 -65.14
C PRO A 9 -33.78 -66.00 -64.78
N VAL A 10 -33.68 -65.16 -65.82
CA VAL A 10 -33.60 -63.70 -65.71
C VAL A 10 -34.90 -63.17 -65.10
N ALA A 11 -34.85 -62.79 -63.83
CA ALA A 11 -35.89 -62.01 -63.18
C ALA A 11 -35.80 -60.56 -63.67
N GLN A 12 -36.92 -60.06 -64.20
CA GLN A 12 -37.13 -58.69 -64.62
C GLN A 12 -36.92 -57.73 -63.44
N GLY A 13 -35.84 -56.95 -63.47
CA GLY A 13 -35.66 -55.79 -62.60
C GLY A 13 -36.48 -54.63 -63.13
N GLY A 14 -37.67 -54.42 -62.56
CA GLY A 14 -38.54 -53.31 -62.92
C GLY A 14 -37.89 -51.95 -62.65
N GLU A 15 -38.03 -51.02 -63.59
CA GLU A 15 -37.82 -49.60 -63.33
C GLU A 15 -38.72 -49.18 -62.16
N VAL A 16 -38.11 -48.89 -61.01
CA VAL A 16 -38.82 -48.21 -59.91
C VAL A 16 -39.06 -46.78 -60.36
N LYS A 17 -40.19 -46.56 -61.03
CA LYS A 17 -40.74 -45.21 -61.22
C LYS A 17 -41.09 -44.67 -59.85
N VAL A 18 -40.20 -43.83 -59.31
CA VAL A 18 -40.49 -43.04 -58.12
C VAL A 18 -41.80 -42.29 -58.38
N PRO A 19 -42.85 -42.50 -57.58
CA PRO A 19 -44.13 -41.84 -57.78
C PRO A 19 -43.93 -40.32 -57.78
N ASP A 20 -44.57 -39.61 -58.72
CA ASP A 20 -44.45 -38.15 -58.83
C ASP A 20 -44.79 -37.41 -57.53
N SER A 21 -45.60 -38.02 -56.66
CA SER A 21 -45.91 -37.52 -55.32
C SER A 21 -44.69 -37.52 -54.38
N LEU A 22 -43.88 -38.58 -54.40
CA LEU A 22 -42.67 -38.70 -53.58
C LEU A 22 -41.55 -37.79 -54.08
N ARG A 23 -41.46 -37.56 -55.39
CA ARG A 23 -40.52 -36.56 -55.95
C ARG A 23 -40.89 -35.15 -55.51
N ARG A 24 -42.17 -34.79 -55.58
CA ARG A 24 -42.65 -33.46 -55.16
C ARG A 24 -42.47 -33.23 -53.67
N GLU A 25 -42.75 -34.23 -52.84
CA GLU A 25 -42.58 -34.12 -51.38
C GLU A 25 -41.11 -33.94 -50.99
N LEU A 26 -40.18 -34.67 -51.64
CA LEU A 26 -38.74 -34.49 -51.44
C LEU A 26 -38.24 -33.13 -51.97
N GLU A 27 -38.74 -32.68 -53.12
CA GLU A 27 -38.42 -31.36 -53.67
C GLU A 27 -38.91 -30.24 -52.74
N ASP A 28 -40.10 -30.37 -52.17
CA ASP A 28 -40.66 -29.40 -51.22
C ASP A 28 -39.90 -29.38 -49.88
N GLU A 29 -39.47 -30.55 -49.38
CA GLU A 29 -38.68 -30.65 -48.14
C GLU A 29 -37.27 -30.07 -48.30
N ILE A 30 -36.59 -30.37 -49.41
CA ILE A 30 -35.29 -29.77 -49.75
C ILE A 30 -35.44 -28.26 -49.92
N ARG A 31 -36.49 -27.81 -50.62
CA ARG A 31 -36.75 -26.39 -50.84
C ARG A 31 -36.97 -25.66 -49.52
N GLN A 32 -37.72 -26.24 -48.58
CA GLN A 32 -37.91 -25.65 -47.25
C GLN A 32 -36.63 -25.63 -46.44
N ALA A 33 -35.86 -26.72 -46.41
CA ALA A 33 -34.60 -26.78 -45.67
C ALA A 33 -33.60 -25.73 -46.18
N VAL A 34 -33.45 -25.60 -47.49
CA VAL A 34 -32.58 -24.58 -48.12
C VAL A 34 -33.11 -23.17 -47.85
N GLU A 35 -34.43 -22.95 -47.89
CA GLU A 35 -35.03 -21.64 -47.64
C GLU A 35 -34.83 -21.19 -46.19
N GLU A 36 -34.91 -22.10 -45.22
CA GLU A 36 -34.66 -21.79 -43.80
C GLU A 36 -33.16 -21.55 -43.53
N GLU A 37 -32.27 -22.35 -44.11
CA GLU A 37 -30.82 -22.16 -43.99
C GLU A 37 -30.38 -20.80 -44.60
N LEU A 38 -30.90 -20.45 -45.79
CA LEU A 38 -30.66 -19.15 -46.41
C LEU A 38 -31.23 -17.99 -45.60
N LYS A 39 -32.42 -18.14 -44.99
CA LYS A 39 -33.00 -17.11 -44.12
C LYS A 39 -32.17 -16.90 -42.87
N GLU A 40 -31.70 -17.98 -42.24
CA GLU A 40 -30.83 -17.89 -41.07
C GLU A 40 -29.51 -17.20 -41.42
N GLU A 41 -28.83 -17.63 -42.47
CA GLU A 41 -27.54 -17.08 -42.88
C GLU A 41 -27.65 -15.61 -43.30
N LEU A 42 -28.66 -15.26 -44.11
CA LEU A 42 -28.92 -13.87 -44.50
C LEU A 42 -29.29 -13.00 -43.29
N SER A 43 -30.05 -13.54 -42.32
CA SER A 43 -30.41 -12.82 -41.10
C SER A 43 -29.21 -12.61 -40.18
N HIS A 44 -28.30 -13.59 -40.10
CA HIS A 44 -27.07 -13.52 -39.31
C HIS A 44 -26.12 -12.48 -39.91
N GLU A 45 -25.89 -12.53 -41.23
CA GLU A 45 -25.00 -11.59 -41.91
C GLU A 45 -25.55 -10.16 -41.87
N LEU A 46 -26.87 -9.98 -42.02
CA LEU A 46 -27.51 -8.68 -41.89
C LEU A 46 -27.41 -8.15 -40.44
N ARG A 47 -27.63 -9.01 -39.44
CA ARG A 47 -27.48 -8.65 -38.02
C ARG A 47 -26.04 -8.24 -37.71
N GLU A 48 -25.03 -8.98 -38.15
CA GLU A 48 -23.63 -8.61 -37.95
C GLU A 48 -23.31 -7.27 -38.61
N ARG A 49 -23.73 -7.05 -39.86
CA ARG A 49 -23.51 -5.79 -40.57
C ARG A 49 -24.17 -4.60 -39.86
N VAL A 50 -25.41 -4.77 -39.39
CA VAL A 50 -26.13 -3.73 -38.64
C VAL A 50 -25.46 -3.47 -37.29
N VAL A 51 -25.08 -4.51 -36.55
CA VAL A 51 -24.38 -4.38 -35.27
C VAL A 51 -23.01 -3.72 -35.44
N ALA A 52 -22.25 -4.10 -36.46
CA ALA A 52 -20.96 -3.49 -36.76
C ALA A 52 -21.10 -2.01 -37.10
N ARG A 53 -22.11 -1.65 -37.90
CA ARG A 53 -22.38 -0.27 -38.29
C ARG A 53 -22.83 0.58 -37.09
N LEU A 54 -23.77 0.08 -36.28
CA LEU A 54 -24.23 0.74 -35.06
C LEU A 54 -23.10 0.88 -34.04
N LYS A 55 -22.25 -0.13 -33.88
CA LYS A 55 -21.06 -0.05 -33.01
C LYS A 55 -20.10 1.03 -33.50
N ALA A 56 -19.81 1.09 -34.81
CA ALA A 56 -18.91 2.10 -35.35
C ALA A 56 -19.44 3.52 -35.15
N GLU A 57 -20.74 3.74 -35.43
CA GLU A 57 -21.39 5.04 -35.28
C GLU A 57 -21.49 5.46 -33.80
N LEU A 58 -21.82 4.53 -32.91
CA LEU A 58 -21.88 4.78 -31.46
C LEU A 58 -20.49 5.07 -30.88
N VAL A 59 -19.46 4.34 -31.30
CA VAL A 59 -18.08 4.56 -30.85
C VAL A 59 -17.59 5.94 -31.30
N ASP A 60 -17.82 6.32 -32.55
CA ASP A 60 -17.43 7.62 -33.08
C ASP A 60 -18.13 8.78 -32.34
N GLU A 61 -19.44 8.65 -32.08
CA GLU A 61 -20.18 9.66 -31.33
C GLU A 61 -19.72 9.76 -29.87
N ILE A 62 -19.46 8.63 -29.20
CA ILE A 62 -18.95 8.62 -27.83
C ILE A 62 -17.56 9.26 -27.78
N GLN A 63 -16.66 8.91 -28.70
CA GLN A 63 -15.31 9.49 -28.77
C GLN A 63 -15.37 11.01 -28.98
N THR A 64 -16.26 11.47 -29.86
CA THR A 64 -16.44 12.89 -30.15
C THR A 64 -16.98 13.64 -28.92
N ARG A 65 -17.95 13.07 -28.20
CA ARG A 65 -18.46 13.66 -26.95
C ARG A 65 -17.40 13.71 -25.85
N ILE A 66 -16.61 12.64 -25.70
CA ILE A 66 -15.49 12.60 -24.74
C ILE A 66 -14.46 13.67 -25.08
N ALA A 67 -14.08 13.79 -26.35
CA ALA A 67 -13.11 14.79 -26.81
C ALA A 67 -13.61 16.21 -26.52
N ARG A 68 -14.91 16.47 -26.76
CA ARG A 68 -15.54 17.76 -26.48
C ARG A 68 -15.55 18.08 -24.99
N VAL A 69 -16.02 17.16 -24.14
CA VAL A 69 -16.04 17.35 -22.68
C VAL A 69 -14.63 17.57 -22.12
N LYS A 70 -13.65 16.81 -22.64
CA LYS A 70 -12.24 17.00 -22.27
C LYS A 70 -11.74 18.39 -22.64
N ALA A 71 -12.09 18.89 -23.83
CA ALA A 71 -11.71 20.23 -24.27
C ALA A 71 -12.38 21.32 -23.44
N GLU A 72 -13.68 21.20 -23.16
CA GLU A 72 -14.45 22.13 -22.32
C GLU A 72 -13.88 22.17 -20.89
N LEU A 73 -13.60 21.00 -20.29
CA LEU A 73 -13.00 20.91 -18.96
C LEU A 73 -11.58 21.50 -18.93
N THR A 74 -10.77 21.25 -19.97
CA THR A 74 -9.42 21.82 -20.08
C THR A 74 -9.47 23.34 -20.19
N ALA A 75 -10.39 23.87 -21.00
CA ALA A 75 -10.58 25.31 -21.15
C ALA A 75 -11.10 25.96 -19.87
N GLU A 76 -12.00 25.29 -19.14
CA GLU A 76 -12.51 25.79 -17.86
C GLU A 76 -11.45 25.75 -16.75
N ILE A 77 -10.63 24.70 -16.69
CA ILE A 77 -9.46 24.64 -15.80
C ILE A 77 -8.50 25.78 -16.13
N LEU A 78 -8.24 26.04 -17.42
CA LEU A 78 -7.35 27.11 -17.85
C LEU A 78 -7.94 28.51 -17.55
N ALA A 79 -9.25 28.69 -17.71
CA ALA A 79 -9.94 29.95 -17.44
C ALA A 79 -10.07 30.24 -15.94
N ARG A 80 -10.17 29.20 -15.11
CA ARG A 80 -10.16 29.30 -13.64
C ARG A 80 -8.74 29.20 -13.05
N ALA A 81 -7.72 28.95 -13.87
CA ALA A 81 -6.34 28.97 -13.43
C ALA A 81 -5.96 30.40 -13.09
N VAL A 82 -6.09 30.73 -11.81
CA VAL A 82 -5.33 31.82 -11.21
C VAL A 82 -3.87 31.52 -11.54
N PRO A 83 -3.13 32.43 -12.23
CA PRO A 83 -1.71 32.22 -12.45
C PRO A 83 -1.08 32.06 -11.09
N THR A 84 -0.73 30.82 -10.74
CA THR A 84 0.00 30.52 -9.53
C THR A 84 1.32 31.25 -9.73
N PRO A 85 1.67 32.24 -8.91
CA PRO A 85 2.93 32.92 -9.07
C PRO A 85 3.99 31.82 -9.07
N THR A 86 4.76 31.73 -10.15
CA THR A 86 6.02 30.98 -10.19
C THR A 86 6.98 31.73 -9.29
N MET A 87 6.69 31.74 -7.99
CA MET A 87 7.71 31.85 -6.98
C MET A 87 8.66 30.70 -7.31
N PRO A 88 9.98 30.93 -7.49
CA PRO A 88 10.92 29.84 -7.33
C PRO A 88 10.58 29.23 -5.97
N VAL A 89 10.02 28.02 -5.96
CA VAL A 89 9.77 27.29 -4.72
C VAL A 89 11.13 27.33 -4.00
N PRO A 90 11.26 28.04 -2.87
CA PRO A 90 12.52 28.08 -2.17
C PRO A 90 12.88 26.62 -1.95
N ALA A 91 14.03 26.18 -2.47
CA ALA A 91 14.40 24.77 -2.52
C ALA A 91 14.09 24.16 -1.16
N VAL A 92 12.98 23.41 -1.07
CA VAL A 92 12.48 22.92 0.21
C VAL A 92 13.60 22.05 0.72
N ARG A 93 14.16 22.43 1.85
CA ARG A 93 15.33 21.76 2.36
C ARG A 93 14.91 20.33 2.71
N GLU A 94 15.50 19.36 2.03
CA GLU A 94 15.23 17.94 2.26
C GLU A 94 16.33 17.33 3.11
N PHE A 95 15.94 16.41 3.98
CA PHE A 95 16.82 15.61 4.81
C PHE A 95 16.75 14.15 4.37
N GLU A 96 17.91 13.48 4.29
CA GLU A 96 17.95 12.03 4.12
C GLU A 96 17.66 11.36 5.48
N ARG A 97 16.55 10.62 5.55
CA ARG A 97 16.12 9.91 6.77
C ARG A 97 16.37 8.41 6.68
N PHE A 98 16.14 7.81 5.51
CA PHE A 98 16.30 6.37 5.26
C PHE A 98 17.16 6.07 4.04
N GLY A 99 18.29 5.40 4.28
CA GLY A 99 19.17 4.92 3.22
C GLY A 99 18.54 3.83 2.36
N TRP A 100 19.21 3.51 1.25
CA TRP A 100 18.75 2.51 0.28
C TRP A 100 18.44 1.14 0.90
N ASN A 101 19.25 0.69 1.86
CA ASN A 101 19.07 -0.62 2.50
C ASN A 101 17.70 -0.75 3.18
N PHE A 102 17.28 0.25 3.97
CA PHE A 102 15.97 0.24 4.64
C PHE A 102 14.82 0.20 3.63
N ARG A 103 14.92 1.01 2.57
CA ARG A 103 13.90 1.07 1.53
C ARG A 103 13.76 -0.24 0.78
N THR A 104 14.88 -0.86 0.40
CA THR A 104 14.87 -2.16 -0.27
C THR A 104 14.27 -3.26 0.61
N GLN A 105 14.64 -3.31 1.90
CA GLN A 105 14.03 -4.24 2.85
C GLN A 105 12.51 -4.03 2.92
N HIS A 106 12.07 -2.78 3.05
CA HIS A 106 10.64 -2.47 3.09
C HIS A 106 9.92 -2.86 1.79
N MET A 107 10.52 -2.63 0.61
CA MET A 107 9.90 -3.03 -0.67
C MET A 107 9.73 -4.54 -0.77
N ILE A 108 10.73 -5.32 -0.35
CA ILE A 108 10.63 -6.78 -0.35
C ILE A 108 9.57 -7.24 0.67
N LEU A 109 9.56 -6.64 1.86
CA LEU A 109 8.55 -6.89 2.88
C LEU A 109 7.13 -6.60 2.36
N LEU A 110 6.91 -5.42 1.77
CA LEU A 110 5.63 -4.98 1.22
C LEU A 110 5.14 -5.94 0.15
N VAL A 111 5.97 -6.27 -0.84
CA VAL A 111 5.57 -7.16 -1.93
C VAL A 111 5.26 -8.57 -1.41
N SER A 112 6.12 -9.11 -0.54
CA SER A 112 5.92 -10.43 0.06
C SER A 112 4.63 -10.47 0.89
N CYS A 113 4.41 -9.42 1.69
CA CYS A 113 3.23 -9.31 2.54
C CYS A 113 1.94 -9.21 1.70
N LEU A 114 1.92 -8.42 0.63
CA LEU A 114 0.75 -8.33 -0.25
C LEU A 114 0.45 -9.68 -0.90
N ILE A 115 1.46 -10.39 -1.39
CA ILE A 115 1.30 -11.73 -1.96
C ILE A 115 0.70 -12.70 -0.92
N LEU A 116 1.24 -12.69 0.30
CA LEU A 116 0.79 -13.56 1.39
C LEU A 116 -0.65 -13.27 1.82
N ILE A 117 -1.03 -11.99 1.91
CA ILE A 117 -2.40 -11.58 2.24
C ILE A 117 -3.37 -12.00 1.12
N LEU A 118 -3.03 -11.67 -0.13
CA LEU A 118 -3.90 -11.95 -1.28
C LEU A 118 -4.13 -13.44 -1.52
N THR A 119 -3.15 -14.28 -1.21
CA THR A 119 -3.28 -15.75 -1.32
C THR A 119 -3.82 -16.40 -0.06
N GLY A 120 -3.49 -15.87 1.12
CA GLY A 120 -3.87 -16.43 2.43
C GLY A 120 -5.32 -16.17 2.82
N LEU A 121 -5.84 -14.97 2.56
CA LEU A 121 -7.24 -14.64 2.87
C LEU A 121 -8.24 -15.55 2.13
N PRO A 122 -8.11 -15.79 0.81
CA PRO A 122 -8.98 -16.73 0.11
C PRO A 122 -8.91 -18.15 0.64
N LEU A 123 -7.72 -18.60 1.10
CA LEU A 123 -7.56 -19.93 1.71
C LEU A 123 -8.31 -20.04 3.04
N LYS A 124 -8.29 -18.99 3.87
CA LYS A 124 -9.04 -18.93 5.13
C LYS A 124 -10.56 -18.87 4.87
N PHE A 125 -11.00 -18.04 3.95
CA PHE A 125 -12.42 -17.82 3.64
C PHE A 125 -12.82 -18.49 2.32
N HIS A 126 -12.51 -19.78 2.16
CA HIS A 126 -12.69 -20.47 0.89
C HIS A 126 -14.15 -20.50 0.40
N GLU A 127 -15.14 -20.41 1.28
CA GLU A 127 -16.57 -20.40 0.90
C GLU A 127 -17.04 -19.05 0.35
N ALA A 128 -16.30 -17.97 0.57
CA ALA A 128 -16.69 -16.65 0.11
C ALA A 128 -16.59 -16.56 -1.42
N ARG A 129 -17.58 -15.90 -2.06
CA ARG A 129 -17.61 -15.73 -3.53
C ARG A 129 -16.37 -15.04 -4.08
N LEU A 130 -15.82 -14.07 -3.35
CA LEU A 130 -14.59 -13.38 -3.73
C LEU A 130 -13.38 -14.33 -3.73
N SER A 131 -13.33 -15.28 -2.80
CA SER A 131 -12.27 -16.29 -2.74
C SER A 131 -12.36 -17.26 -3.90
N GLN A 132 -13.58 -17.69 -4.26
CA GLN A 132 -13.82 -18.54 -5.43
C GLN A 132 -13.38 -17.84 -6.73
N LEU A 133 -13.79 -16.57 -6.91
CA LEU A 133 -13.35 -15.76 -8.06
C LEU A 133 -11.83 -15.62 -8.12
N PHE A 134 -11.17 -15.43 -6.97
CA PHE A 134 -9.72 -15.37 -6.90
C PHE A 134 -9.08 -16.70 -7.33
N PHE A 135 -9.59 -17.84 -6.86
CA PHE A 135 -9.09 -19.15 -7.27
C PHE A 135 -9.30 -19.40 -8.76
N ASP A 136 -10.44 -19.01 -9.33
CA ASP A 136 -10.70 -19.14 -10.76
C ASP A 136 -9.70 -18.30 -11.60
N LEU A 137 -9.37 -17.10 -11.14
CA LEU A 137 -8.41 -16.22 -11.81
C LEU A 137 -6.96 -16.70 -11.71
N VAL A 138 -6.56 -17.20 -10.53
CA VAL A 138 -5.17 -17.59 -10.24
C VAL A 138 -4.84 -19.00 -10.74
N GLY A 139 -5.83 -19.80 -11.11
CA GLY A 139 -5.62 -21.17 -11.60
C GLY A 139 -5.75 -22.24 -10.51
N GLY A 140 -6.59 -21.98 -9.51
CA GLY A 140 -6.99 -22.92 -8.47
C GLY A 140 -6.24 -22.77 -7.15
N VAL A 141 -6.66 -23.58 -6.18
CA VAL A 141 -6.13 -23.59 -4.80
C VAL A 141 -4.65 -24.00 -4.77
N GLN A 142 -4.24 -24.91 -5.65
CA GLN A 142 -2.86 -25.37 -5.76
C GLN A 142 -1.93 -24.23 -6.18
N MET A 143 -2.33 -23.44 -7.18
CA MET A 143 -1.56 -22.30 -7.63
C MET A 143 -1.51 -21.20 -6.56
N SER A 144 -2.63 -20.90 -5.89
CA SER A 144 -2.65 -19.97 -4.76
C SER A 144 -1.67 -20.38 -3.66
N THR A 145 -1.66 -21.67 -3.29
CA THR A 145 -0.74 -22.21 -2.27
C THR A 145 0.73 -22.11 -2.70
N LEU A 146 1.03 -22.33 -3.98
CA LEU A 146 2.38 -22.15 -4.52
C LEU A 146 2.82 -20.69 -4.43
N ILE A 147 1.97 -19.75 -4.87
CA ILE A 147 2.25 -18.32 -4.82
C ILE A 147 2.42 -17.85 -3.37
N HIS A 148 1.61 -18.37 -2.45
CA HIS A 148 1.75 -18.11 -1.01
C HIS A 148 3.13 -18.51 -0.50
N ARG A 149 3.62 -19.70 -0.87
CA ARG A 149 4.97 -20.17 -0.53
C ARG A 149 6.08 -19.31 -1.13
N ILE A 150 5.91 -18.81 -2.37
CA ILE A 150 6.86 -17.88 -3.00
C ILE A 150 6.92 -16.57 -2.19
N GLY A 151 5.76 -16.01 -1.81
CA GLY A 151 5.69 -14.85 -0.92
C GLY A 151 6.34 -15.13 0.44
N ALA A 152 6.13 -16.33 1.00
CA ALA A 152 6.73 -16.73 2.27
C ALA A 152 8.27 -16.79 2.20
N VAL A 153 8.85 -17.28 1.10
CA VAL A 153 10.32 -17.25 0.89
C VAL A 153 10.83 -15.81 0.90
N GLY A 154 10.14 -14.90 0.21
CA GLY A 154 10.48 -13.47 0.23
C GLY A 154 10.46 -12.88 1.64
N LEU A 155 9.41 -13.19 2.41
CA LEU A 155 9.26 -12.74 3.79
C LEU A 155 10.34 -13.31 4.72
N ILE A 156 10.66 -14.60 4.58
CA ILE A 156 11.72 -15.27 5.34
C ILE A 156 13.08 -14.67 5.00
N ALA A 157 13.36 -14.44 3.71
CA ALA A 157 14.62 -13.89 3.25
C ALA A 157 14.85 -12.47 3.79
N VAL A 158 13.85 -11.59 3.69
CA VAL A 158 13.97 -10.22 4.23
C VAL A 158 14.06 -10.22 5.76
N GLY A 159 13.31 -11.10 6.44
CA GLY A 159 13.41 -11.26 7.89
C GLY A 159 14.79 -11.71 8.35
N ALA A 160 15.32 -12.76 7.73
CA ALA A 160 16.67 -13.26 8.03
C ALA A 160 17.75 -12.21 7.73
N TYR A 161 17.64 -11.53 6.60
CA TYR A 161 18.54 -10.42 6.26
C TYR A 161 18.44 -9.27 7.26
N HIS A 162 17.23 -8.91 7.70
CA HIS A 162 17.03 -7.88 8.71
C HIS A 162 17.72 -8.25 10.03
N LEU A 163 17.55 -9.48 10.51
CA LEU A 163 18.23 -9.97 11.71
C LEU A 163 19.76 -9.93 11.56
N LEU A 164 20.29 -10.34 10.41
CA LEU A 164 21.71 -10.22 10.11
C LEU A 164 22.16 -8.76 10.09
N TYR A 165 21.37 -7.87 9.49
CA TYR A 165 21.65 -6.45 9.43
C TYR A 165 21.75 -5.83 10.83
N LEU A 166 20.80 -6.16 11.70
CA LEU A 166 20.80 -5.75 13.10
C LEU A 166 21.99 -6.31 13.87
N ALA A 167 22.40 -7.56 13.62
CA ALA A 167 23.52 -8.16 14.34
C ALA A 167 24.89 -7.66 13.85
N ALA A 168 25.08 -7.55 12.54
CA ALA A 168 26.38 -7.33 11.92
C ALA A 168 26.72 -5.84 11.72
N PHE A 169 25.74 -4.99 11.38
CA PHE A 169 26.02 -3.60 10.98
C PHE A 169 25.81 -2.61 12.14
N ARG A 170 26.72 -1.64 12.26
CA ARG A 170 26.67 -0.64 13.34
C ARG A 170 25.43 0.26 13.24
N GLU A 171 25.06 0.64 12.02
CA GLU A 171 23.86 1.45 11.75
C GLU A 171 22.58 0.70 12.13
N GLY A 172 22.49 -0.59 11.76
CA GLY A 172 21.37 -1.44 12.17
C GLY A 172 21.24 -1.56 13.68
N ARG A 173 22.35 -1.79 14.40
CA ARG A 173 22.35 -1.80 15.87
C ARG A 173 21.88 -0.47 16.44
N ARG A 174 22.41 0.66 15.96
CA ARG A 174 22.02 2.00 16.43
C ARG A 174 20.52 2.22 16.30
N ASP A 175 19.98 2.00 15.10
CA ASP A 175 18.57 2.25 14.82
C ASP A 175 17.67 1.28 15.62
N PHE A 176 18.10 0.04 15.84
CA PHE A 176 17.39 -0.91 16.73
C PHE A 176 17.30 -0.42 18.18
N TRP A 177 18.37 0.13 18.74
CA TRP A 177 18.35 0.73 20.09
C TRP A 177 17.41 1.93 20.19
N GLU A 178 17.16 2.63 19.08
CA GLU A 178 16.18 3.70 19.01
C GLU A 178 14.74 3.22 18.87
N LEU A 179 14.54 2.05 18.24
CA LEU A 179 13.24 1.40 18.09
C LEU A 179 12.76 0.66 19.35
N LEU A 180 13.63 0.42 20.33
CA LEU A 180 13.22 -0.18 21.60
C LEU A 180 12.23 0.73 22.33
N PRO A 181 11.10 0.19 22.83
CA PRO A 181 10.16 0.95 23.63
C PRO A 181 10.83 1.44 24.92
N ARG A 182 10.70 2.74 25.20
CA ARG A 182 11.21 3.42 26.39
C ARG A 182 10.03 3.92 27.21
N SER A 183 10.25 4.21 28.49
CA SER A 183 9.24 4.81 29.36
C SER A 183 8.67 6.12 28.80
N LYS A 184 9.48 6.88 28.06
CA LYS A 184 9.04 8.09 27.33
C LYS A 184 7.94 7.81 26.30
N ASP A 185 7.94 6.66 25.64
CA ASP A 185 6.90 6.34 24.64
C ASP A 185 5.51 6.23 25.29
N VAL A 186 5.45 5.74 26.53
CA VAL A 186 4.22 5.67 27.32
C VAL A 186 3.77 7.07 27.73
N THR A 187 4.69 7.93 28.18
CA THR A 187 4.34 9.32 28.53
C THR A 187 3.87 10.10 27.30
N ASP A 188 4.50 9.88 26.15
CA ASP A 188 4.15 10.52 24.88
C ASP A 188 2.78 10.05 24.39
N LEU A 189 2.44 8.77 24.55
CA LEU A 189 1.10 8.24 24.28
C LEU A 189 0.04 8.95 25.13
N PHE A 190 0.24 9.05 26.46
CA PHE A 190 -0.72 9.73 27.33
C PHE A 190 -0.79 11.24 27.05
N GLN A 191 0.31 11.87 26.67
CA GLN A 191 0.30 13.26 26.20
C GLN A 191 -0.49 13.42 24.91
N MET A 192 -0.32 12.52 23.94
CA MET A 192 -1.09 12.52 22.70
C MET A 192 -2.59 12.34 22.97
N LEU A 193 -2.96 11.44 23.87
CA LEU A 193 -4.36 11.28 24.28
C LEU A 193 -4.91 12.55 24.92
N ARG A 194 -4.15 13.21 25.81
CA ARG A 194 -4.56 14.51 26.38
C ARG A 194 -4.71 15.57 25.29
N TYR A 195 -3.82 15.59 24.31
CA TYR A 195 -3.87 16.53 23.19
C TYR A 195 -5.13 16.30 22.34
N PHE A 196 -5.44 15.06 21.99
CA PHE A 196 -6.67 14.73 21.26
C PHE A 196 -7.95 15.01 22.05
N LEU A 197 -7.91 14.89 23.39
CA LEU A 197 -9.02 15.28 24.27
C LEU A 197 -9.09 16.80 24.51
N GLY A 198 -8.22 17.61 23.87
CA GLY A 198 -8.18 19.07 24.05
C GLY A 198 -7.72 19.53 25.44
N LYS A 199 -7.07 18.65 26.21
CA LYS A 199 -6.57 18.94 27.57
C LYS A 199 -5.16 19.54 27.58
N THR A 200 -4.50 19.62 26.43
CA THR A 200 -3.20 20.26 26.24
C THR A 200 -3.09 20.73 24.79
N ASP A 201 -2.53 21.92 24.58
CA ASP A 201 -2.29 22.46 23.24
C ASP A 201 -0.94 22.00 22.65
N GLU A 202 -0.09 21.39 23.47
CA GLU A 202 1.24 20.92 23.07
C GLU A 202 1.23 19.44 22.68
N LYS A 203 1.58 19.16 21.41
CA LYS A 203 1.86 17.80 20.92
C LYS A 203 3.15 17.25 21.54
N PRO A 204 3.24 15.93 21.80
CA PRO A 204 4.48 15.33 22.28
C PRO A 204 5.61 15.50 21.25
N ARG A 205 6.81 15.77 21.76
CA ARG A 205 8.02 15.97 20.96
C ARG A 205 8.70 14.62 20.73
N PHE A 206 8.68 14.16 19.48
CA PHE A 206 9.25 12.89 19.05
C PHE A 206 10.71 13.01 18.61
N GLY A 207 11.46 11.92 18.80
CA GLY A 207 12.80 11.72 18.25
C GLY A 207 12.77 11.08 16.87
N ARG A 208 13.83 10.33 16.54
CA ARG A 208 13.96 9.63 15.25
C ARG A 208 12.79 8.72 14.91
N PHE A 209 12.24 8.05 15.93
CA PHE A 209 11.03 7.26 15.84
C PHE A 209 10.04 7.67 16.93
N SER A 210 8.81 7.92 16.52
CA SER A 210 7.64 8.12 17.38
C SER A 210 7.16 6.79 17.97
N TYR A 211 6.32 6.84 19.01
CA TYR A 211 5.75 5.62 19.60
C TYR A 211 4.89 4.84 18.59
N VAL A 212 4.27 5.52 17.60
CA VAL A 212 3.47 4.90 16.54
C VAL A 212 4.38 4.10 15.61
N GLU A 213 5.48 4.69 15.13
CA GLU A 213 6.44 3.98 14.27
C GLU A 213 7.10 2.80 14.99
N LYS A 214 7.40 2.95 16.29
CA LYS A 214 7.91 1.83 17.11
C LYS A 214 6.87 0.73 17.26
N PHE A 215 5.62 1.08 17.51
CA PHE A 215 4.52 0.12 17.60
C PHE A 215 4.38 -0.65 16.28
N ASP A 216 4.38 0.03 15.13
CA ASP A 216 4.35 -0.61 13.81
C ASP A 216 5.51 -1.57 13.62
N TYR A 217 6.73 -1.14 13.95
CA TYR A 217 7.93 -1.98 13.85
C TYR A 217 7.79 -3.27 14.68
N TRP A 218 7.39 -3.15 15.95
CA TRP A 218 7.27 -4.31 16.84
C TRP A 218 6.08 -5.21 16.52
N ALA A 219 4.94 -4.64 16.10
CA ALA A 219 3.79 -5.40 15.64
C ALA A 219 4.17 -6.28 14.44
N VAL A 220 4.86 -5.72 13.45
CA VAL A 220 5.35 -6.48 12.30
C VAL A 220 6.41 -7.49 12.71
N TYR A 221 7.38 -7.11 13.55
CA TYR A 221 8.45 -8.01 13.98
C TYR A 221 7.92 -9.27 14.69
N TRP A 222 7.01 -9.10 15.66
CA TRP A 222 6.38 -10.24 16.34
C TRP A 222 5.47 -11.04 15.42
N GLY A 223 4.69 -10.36 14.56
CA GLY A 223 3.89 -11.00 13.54
C GLY A 223 4.74 -11.89 12.62
N MET A 224 5.92 -11.42 12.19
CA MET A 224 6.85 -12.21 11.38
C MET A 224 7.34 -13.46 12.10
N VAL A 225 7.69 -13.36 13.40
CA VAL A 225 8.12 -14.52 14.19
C VAL A 225 7.02 -15.59 14.24
N ILE A 226 5.78 -15.18 14.54
CA ILE A 226 4.63 -16.09 14.62
C ILE A 226 4.31 -16.68 13.25
N MET A 227 4.21 -15.85 12.21
CA MET A 227 3.84 -16.27 10.86
C MET A 227 4.89 -17.17 10.21
N ILE A 228 6.18 -16.84 10.34
CA ILE A 228 7.27 -17.69 9.82
C ILE A 228 7.35 -18.98 10.63
N GLY A 229 7.32 -18.91 11.96
CA GLY A 229 7.42 -20.09 12.83
C GLY A 229 6.28 -21.08 12.59
N SER A 230 5.04 -20.61 12.67
CA SER A 230 3.85 -21.44 12.39
C SER A 230 3.81 -21.90 10.93
N GLY A 231 4.17 -21.04 9.98
CA GLY A 231 4.20 -21.36 8.56
C GLY A 231 5.21 -22.46 8.23
N LEU A 232 6.40 -22.46 8.85
CA LEU A 232 7.39 -23.52 8.67
C LEU A 232 6.92 -24.86 9.24
N ILE A 233 6.25 -24.85 10.40
CA ILE A 233 5.65 -26.08 10.98
C ILE A 233 4.64 -26.68 10.00
N LEU A 234 3.76 -25.84 9.42
CA LEU A 234 2.72 -26.27 8.49
C LEU A 234 3.26 -26.64 7.10
N TRP A 235 4.31 -25.95 6.64
CA TRP A 235 4.96 -26.26 5.37
C TRP A 235 5.61 -27.65 5.42
N PHE A 236 6.34 -27.94 6.50
CA PHE A 236 7.01 -29.22 6.71
C PHE A 236 6.24 -30.14 7.65
N LEU A 237 4.89 -30.18 7.55
CA LEU A 237 4.03 -30.84 8.53
C LEU A 237 4.43 -32.29 8.84
N GLU A 238 4.73 -33.10 7.81
CA GLU A 238 5.15 -34.49 7.98
C GLU A 238 6.44 -34.62 8.78
N THR A 239 7.41 -33.73 8.53
CA THR A 239 8.67 -33.69 9.28
C THR A 239 8.43 -33.15 10.69
N SER A 240 7.63 -32.10 10.83
CA SER A 240 7.28 -31.51 12.13
C SER A 240 6.64 -32.53 13.06
N LEU A 241 5.73 -33.38 12.57
CA LEU A 241 5.06 -34.41 13.37
C LEU A 241 5.97 -35.56 13.83
N GLN A 242 7.18 -35.71 13.25
CA GLN A 242 8.18 -36.66 13.74
C GLN A 242 8.89 -36.16 15.01
N TYR A 243 9.00 -34.84 15.16
CA TYR A 243 9.74 -34.21 16.27
C TYR A 243 8.83 -33.51 17.28
N LEU A 244 7.63 -33.09 16.86
CA LEU A 244 6.68 -32.34 17.67
C LEU A 244 5.39 -33.12 17.87
N PRO A 245 4.75 -32.99 19.05
CA PRO A 245 3.44 -33.57 19.29
C PRO A 245 2.37 -32.89 18.41
N LYS A 246 1.31 -33.62 18.05
CA LYS A 246 0.22 -33.12 17.17
C LYS A 246 -0.35 -31.77 17.61
N PHE A 247 -0.50 -31.54 18.92
CA PHE A 247 -1.07 -30.28 19.42
C PHE A 247 -0.23 -29.06 18.99
N ALA A 248 1.08 -29.21 18.77
CA ALA A 248 1.91 -28.11 18.28
C ALA A 248 1.54 -27.71 16.85
N ALA A 249 1.23 -28.68 15.98
CA ALA A 249 0.74 -28.42 14.62
C ALA A 249 -0.67 -27.81 14.63
N ASP A 250 -1.54 -28.23 15.57
CA ASP A 250 -2.87 -27.64 15.75
C ASP A 250 -2.76 -26.17 16.20
N ILE A 251 -1.90 -25.88 17.18
CA ILE A 251 -1.61 -24.49 17.62
C ILE A 251 -1.01 -23.68 16.47
N ALA A 252 -0.06 -24.24 15.71
CA ALA A 252 0.54 -23.57 14.57
C ALA A 252 -0.53 -23.21 13.51
N ARG A 253 -1.46 -24.11 13.22
CA ARG A 253 -2.56 -23.85 12.29
C ARG A 253 -3.44 -22.69 12.75
N GLU A 254 -3.84 -22.70 14.01
CA GLU A 254 -4.69 -21.65 14.57
C GLU A 254 -3.95 -20.31 14.60
N ALA A 255 -2.72 -20.30 15.15
CA ALA A 255 -1.88 -19.11 15.21
C ALA A 255 -1.62 -18.54 13.82
N HIS A 256 -1.30 -19.36 12.82
CA HIS A 256 -1.04 -18.88 11.46
C HIS A 256 -2.28 -18.26 10.82
N SER A 257 -3.44 -18.92 10.98
CA SER A 257 -4.71 -18.46 10.41
C SER A 257 -5.19 -17.16 11.06
N ASP A 258 -5.16 -17.08 12.39
CA ASP A 258 -5.71 -15.94 13.12
C ASP A 258 -4.76 -14.77 13.19
N GLU A 259 -3.47 -15.00 13.40
CA GLU A 259 -2.45 -13.95 13.32
C GLU A 259 -2.38 -13.41 11.90
N GLY A 260 -2.52 -14.24 10.87
CA GLY A 260 -2.57 -13.77 9.48
C GLY A 260 -3.74 -12.81 9.23
N LEU A 261 -4.91 -13.08 9.81
CA LEU A 261 -6.07 -12.17 9.74
C LEU A 261 -5.83 -10.89 10.55
N LEU A 262 -5.32 -11.01 11.77
CA LEU A 262 -5.01 -9.87 12.65
C LEU A 262 -3.98 -8.95 11.98
N ALA A 263 -2.88 -9.51 11.46
CA ALA A 263 -1.84 -8.79 10.75
C ALA A 263 -2.41 -8.09 9.51
N THR A 264 -3.28 -8.76 8.74
CA THR A 264 -3.94 -8.15 7.58
C THR A 264 -4.78 -6.94 7.98
N LEU A 265 -5.58 -7.06 9.05
CA LEU A 265 -6.40 -5.97 9.55
C LEU A 265 -5.55 -4.82 10.09
N ALA A 266 -4.48 -5.13 10.83
CA ALA A 266 -3.55 -4.12 11.32
C ALA A 266 -2.86 -3.37 10.17
N ILE A 267 -2.45 -4.06 9.11
CA ILE A 267 -1.85 -3.42 7.94
C ILE A 267 -2.86 -2.50 7.24
N ILE A 268 -4.08 -2.98 6.97
CA ILE A 268 -5.06 -2.21 6.20
C ILE A 268 -5.66 -1.05 7.01
N ILE A 269 -6.00 -1.28 8.28
CA ILE A 269 -6.72 -0.30 9.09
C ILE A 269 -5.76 0.67 9.76
N TRP A 270 -4.69 0.16 10.36
CA TRP A 270 -3.78 0.98 11.17
C TRP A 270 -2.62 1.53 10.34
N HIS A 271 -1.84 0.66 9.71
CA HIS A 271 -0.63 1.09 8.99
C HIS A 271 -0.97 1.92 7.75
N PHE A 272 -1.88 1.43 6.90
CA PHE A 272 -2.31 2.15 5.70
C PHE A 272 -2.99 3.48 6.04
N TYR A 273 -3.75 3.54 7.13
CA TYR A 273 -4.29 4.83 7.57
C TYR A 273 -3.20 5.82 7.94
N ASN A 274 -2.28 5.43 8.84
CA ASN A 274 -1.25 6.33 9.34
C ASN A 274 -0.30 6.83 8.24
N VAL A 275 0.00 5.99 7.25
CA VAL A 275 1.02 6.28 6.22
C VAL A 275 0.44 6.75 4.89
N HIS A 276 -0.76 6.30 4.51
CA HIS A 276 -1.36 6.58 3.19
C HIS A 276 -2.63 7.44 3.29
N LEU A 277 -3.56 7.09 4.17
CA LEU A 277 -4.91 7.70 4.16
C LEU A 277 -5.07 8.89 5.12
N ASN A 278 -4.06 9.20 5.94
CA ASN A 278 -4.09 10.36 6.82
C ASN A 278 -4.16 11.66 5.98
N PRO A 279 -5.16 12.53 6.19
CA PRO A 279 -5.31 13.79 5.46
C PRO A 279 -4.07 14.70 5.50
N GLU A 280 -3.23 14.56 6.52
CA GLU A 280 -2.00 15.35 6.68
C GLU A 280 -0.92 15.03 5.62
N HIS A 281 -0.90 13.79 5.11
CA HIS A 281 0.10 13.34 4.12
C HIS A 281 -0.52 12.59 2.93
N PHE A 282 -1.81 12.81 2.65
CA PHE A 282 -2.50 12.18 1.53
C PHE A 282 -1.83 12.57 0.19
N PRO A 283 -1.62 11.64 -0.76
CA PRO A 283 -2.06 10.24 -0.80
C PRO A 283 -1.14 9.24 -0.08
N MET A 284 0.07 9.66 0.31
CA MET A 284 0.95 8.93 1.21
C MET A 284 2.23 9.68 1.57
N THR A 285 2.89 9.20 2.63
CA THR A 285 4.26 9.60 2.99
C THR A 285 5.28 9.01 2.01
N TRP A 286 5.98 9.88 1.28
CA TRP A 286 6.97 9.47 0.26
C TRP A 286 8.32 9.01 0.83
N THR A 287 8.57 9.22 2.12
CA THR A 287 9.85 8.94 2.80
C THR A 287 10.32 7.49 2.60
N MET A 288 9.42 6.51 2.56
CA MET A 288 9.80 5.11 2.36
C MET A 288 10.22 4.78 0.91
N PHE A 289 9.86 5.62 -0.06
CA PHE A 289 10.27 5.46 -1.45
C PHE A 289 11.50 6.30 -1.79
N THR A 290 11.53 7.57 -1.38
CA THR A 290 12.61 8.51 -1.71
C THR A 290 13.76 8.45 -0.71
N GLY A 291 13.48 8.07 0.53
CA GLY A 291 14.41 8.12 1.66
C GLY A 291 14.53 9.52 2.27
N LYS A 292 13.77 10.48 1.77
CA LYS A 292 13.89 11.90 2.12
C LYS A 292 12.63 12.44 2.77
N ILE A 293 12.81 13.45 3.62
CA ILE A 293 11.74 14.18 4.31
C ILE A 293 11.99 15.69 4.22
N SER A 294 10.94 16.49 4.07
CA SER A 294 11.08 17.96 4.02
C SER A 294 11.41 18.53 5.41
N GLU A 295 12.03 19.70 5.46
CA GLU A 295 12.35 20.39 6.72
C GLU A 295 11.11 20.66 7.59
N GLU A 296 10.01 21.03 6.97
CA GLU A 296 8.75 21.30 7.66
C GLU A 296 8.20 20.03 8.33
N GLU A 297 8.14 18.92 7.57
CA GLU A 297 7.70 17.63 8.10
C GLU A 297 8.64 17.13 9.19
N MET A 298 9.95 17.31 9.01
CA MET A 298 10.96 16.95 10.00
C MET A 298 10.73 17.70 11.32
N ARG A 299 10.53 19.02 11.26
CA ARG A 299 10.27 19.86 12.45
C ARG A 299 8.95 19.50 13.13
N ARG A 300 7.93 19.15 12.34
CA ARG A 300 6.58 18.88 12.84
C ARG A 300 6.43 17.49 13.44
N HIS A 301 6.99 16.47 12.79
CA HIS A 301 6.84 15.06 13.20
C HIS A 301 8.02 14.53 13.99
N HIS A 302 9.23 15.07 13.80
CA HIS A 302 10.46 14.61 14.44
C HIS A 302 11.31 15.77 15.01
N PRO A 303 10.73 16.62 15.89
CA PRO A 303 11.39 17.85 16.35
C PRO A 303 12.74 17.60 17.05
N LEU A 304 12.86 16.51 17.83
CA LEU A 304 14.12 16.24 18.55
C LEU A 304 15.23 15.75 17.62
N GLU A 305 14.89 14.98 16.58
CA GLU A 305 15.88 14.57 15.56
C GLU A 305 16.29 15.77 14.70
N TYR A 306 15.37 16.69 14.37
CA TYR A 306 15.72 17.95 13.70
C TYR A 306 16.71 18.77 14.52
N GLU A 307 16.45 18.96 15.81
CA GLU A 307 17.32 19.72 16.71
C GLU A 307 18.73 19.11 16.81
N GLU A 308 18.82 17.78 16.86
CA GLU A 308 20.10 17.05 16.85
C GLU A 308 20.87 17.27 15.54
N LEU A 309 20.19 17.18 14.39
CA LEU A 309 20.80 17.39 13.07
C LEU A 309 21.32 18.81 12.89
N VAL A 310 20.61 19.81 13.42
CA VAL A 310 21.03 21.22 13.41
C VAL A 310 22.19 21.45 14.40
N ALA A 311 22.11 20.88 15.61
CA ALA A 311 23.13 21.03 16.65
C ALA A 311 24.48 20.39 16.28
N THR A 312 24.46 19.25 15.57
CA THR A 312 25.67 18.50 15.19
C THR A 312 26.46 19.17 14.05
N ARG A 313 26.07 20.39 13.61
CA ARG A 313 26.72 21.17 12.53
C ARG A 313 26.92 20.41 11.22
N VAL A 314 26.13 19.38 10.96
CA VAL A 314 25.94 18.83 9.60
C VAL A 314 25.31 19.91 8.69
N ILE A 315 24.87 21.02 9.29
CA ILE A 315 24.16 22.16 8.70
C ILE A 315 24.58 23.47 9.42
N PRO A 316 24.94 24.57 8.72
CA PRO A 316 24.93 25.91 9.31
C PRO A 316 23.48 26.38 9.55
N PRO A 317 23.19 27.15 10.63
CA PRO A 317 21.84 27.65 10.89
C PRO A 317 21.31 28.37 9.65
N GLY A 318 20.31 27.77 9.00
CA GLY A 318 19.70 28.30 7.79
C GLY A 318 18.98 29.60 8.13
N VAL A 319 19.23 30.62 7.31
CA VAL A 319 18.64 31.96 7.34
C VAL A 319 17.20 31.89 7.86
N SER A 320 17.00 32.37 9.09
CA SER A 320 15.69 32.82 9.54
C SER A 320 15.17 33.74 8.46
N ALA A 321 14.16 33.30 7.71
CA ALA A 321 13.34 34.20 6.93
C ALA A 321 12.99 35.35 7.88
N GLY A 322 13.39 36.56 7.50
CA GLY A 322 13.19 37.75 8.31
C GLY A 322 11.70 37.95 8.51
N ILE A 323 11.19 37.49 9.64
CA ILE A 323 10.09 38.15 10.31
C ILE A 323 10.79 39.31 11.03
N PRO A 324 10.61 40.57 10.60
CA PRO A 324 11.09 41.68 11.40
C PRO A 324 10.40 41.52 12.75
N ALA A 325 11.20 41.50 13.83
CA ALA A 325 10.68 41.56 15.18
C ALA A 325 9.75 42.78 15.27
N LEU A 326 8.43 42.54 15.25
CA LEU A 326 7.44 43.50 15.70
C LEU A 326 7.56 43.57 17.21
N ALA A 327 8.59 44.28 17.67
CA ALA A 327 8.74 44.69 19.05
C ALA A 327 9.57 45.97 19.12
N GLN A 328 8.86 47.06 19.46
CA GLN A 328 9.35 48.25 20.14
C GLN A 328 9.86 49.40 19.27
N ALA A 329 8.92 50.07 18.60
CA ALA A 329 9.00 51.51 18.37
C ALA A 329 8.08 52.24 19.36
N THR A 330 8.60 52.55 20.56
CA THR A 330 8.16 53.71 21.34
C THR A 330 9.38 54.25 22.09
N ALA A 331 10.03 55.25 21.51
CA ALA A 331 10.98 56.10 22.22
C ALA A 331 10.24 56.89 23.31
N PRO A 332 10.77 56.99 24.54
CA PRO A 332 10.28 57.98 25.48
C PRO A 332 10.90 59.35 25.14
N VAL A 333 10.02 60.32 24.89
CA VAL A 333 10.34 61.75 24.85
C VAL A 333 10.89 62.17 26.22
N ALA A 334 12.01 62.89 26.19
CA ALA A 334 12.62 63.49 27.37
C ALA A 334 11.75 64.61 27.96
N ALA A 335 11.57 64.59 29.28
CA ALA A 335 11.20 65.75 30.09
C ALA A 335 11.78 65.61 31.51
N ASP A 336 12.93 66.25 31.70
CA ASP A 336 13.30 67.15 32.80
C ASP A 336 12.98 66.77 34.28
N SER A 337 14.01 66.42 35.06
CA SER A 337 14.22 66.78 36.48
C SER A 337 15.55 66.20 37.05
N PRO A 338 16.23 66.88 38.01
CA PRO A 338 17.67 66.74 38.26
C PRO A 338 18.08 65.60 39.23
N PRO A 339 19.39 65.23 39.28
CA PRO A 339 19.88 64.07 40.04
C PRO A 339 20.16 64.38 41.53
N PRO A 340 20.05 63.40 42.44
CA PRO A 340 20.64 63.49 43.78
C PRO A 340 22.13 63.10 43.77
N PRO A 341 22.93 63.59 44.74
CA PRO A 341 24.38 63.61 44.65
C PRO A 341 25.07 62.29 45.03
N SER A 342 26.29 62.16 44.52
CA SER A 342 27.23 61.06 44.67
C SER A 342 27.87 60.93 46.06
N ALA A 343 28.21 59.68 46.39
CA ALA A 343 29.04 59.14 47.46
C ALA A 343 30.07 60.05 48.17
N GLY A 344 30.19 59.83 49.48
CA GLY A 344 31.34 60.20 50.32
C GLY A 344 31.65 59.11 51.35
N LYS A 345 32.92 58.72 51.41
CA LYS A 345 33.56 57.72 52.30
C LYS A 345 33.31 57.98 53.80
N GLU A 346 33.32 56.92 54.61
CA GLU A 346 34.32 56.67 55.69
C GLU A 346 33.99 55.39 56.50
N MET A 347 34.98 54.49 56.62
CA MET A 347 35.15 53.51 57.72
C MET A 347 35.90 54.21 58.89
N PRO A 348 36.12 53.66 60.11
CA PRO A 348 36.00 52.26 60.56
C PRO A 348 35.44 52.05 62.00
N GLY A 349 35.27 50.79 62.42
CA GLY A 349 35.09 50.45 63.84
C GLY A 349 34.77 48.97 64.10
N ALA A 350 35.81 48.14 64.24
CA ALA A 350 35.77 46.88 65.00
C ALA A 350 35.88 47.20 66.52
N PRO A 351 35.72 46.26 67.48
CA PRO A 351 35.71 44.80 67.35
C PRO A 351 34.67 44.05 68.24
N GLU A 352 34.72 42.72 68.20
CA GLU A 352 34.84 41.85 69.40
C GLU A 352 33.79 40.71 69.60
N ARG A 353 34.34 39.47 69.71
CA ARG A 353 33.86 38.21 70.36
C ARG A 353 32.63 37.48 69.79
N ALA A 354 32.50 36.15 69.84
CA ALA A 354 33.39 35.01 70.12
C ALA A 354 32.64 33.73 69.66
N SER A 355 33.37 32.70 69.21
CA SER A 355 32.89 31.31 69.00
C SER A 355 32.60 30.61 70.36
N PRO A 356 32.06 29.37 70.45
CA PRO A 356 32.02 28.25 69.47
C PRO A 356 30.82 28.26 68.52
#